data_AF-A0A7V3T1S5-F1
#
_entry.id   AF-A0A7V3T1S5-F1
#
_cell.length_a   1.000
_cell.length_b   1.000
_cell.length_c   1.000
_cell.angle_alpha   90.00
_cell.angle_beta   90.00
_cell.angle_gamma   90.00
#
_symmetry.space_group_name_H-M   'P 1'
#
loop_
_entity.id
_entity.type
_entity.pdbx_description
1 polymer ?
#
loop_
_entity_poly.entity_id
_entity_poly.type
_entity_poly.pdbx_seq_one_letter_code
_entity_poly.pdbx_strand_id
1 'polypeptide(L)'
;MSRLILSQFLRGVDLDEWDVGYKTKDINAEAAIEASEGRAELQNRNDRLSDSEFVQTSLEENQFWLRIMMEHAMFLRLGFPPDAQELIKQALRFEEAFEKQ
;
A
#
# COMPACT_ATOMS: atom_id res chain seq x y z
N MET A 1 -5.66 2.50 -3.40
CA MET A 1 -4.32 1.89 -3.34
C MET A 1 -4.28 0.74 -4.33
N SER A 2 -3.47 0.87 -5.38
CA SER A 2 -3.50 -0.04 -6.53
C SER A 2 -3.11 -1.46 -6.10
N ARG A 3 -3.85 -2.49 -6.55
CA ARG A 3 -3.62 -3.92 -6.26
C ARG A 3 -2.19 -4.39 -6.58
N LEU A 4 -1.45 -3.60 -7.36
CA LEU A 4 -0.05 -3.82 -7.75
C LEU A 4 0.98 -3.59 -6.64
N ILE A 5 0.74 -2.71 -5.66
CA ILE A 5 1.72 -2.45 -4.59
C ILE A 5 1.61 -3.52 -3.48
N LEU A 6 0.38 -3.95 -3.18
CA LEU A 6 0.14 -5.02 -2.18
C LEU A 6 0.68 -6.38 -2.66
N SER A 7 0.64 -6.67 -3.96
CA SER A 7 1.09 -7.96 -4.51
C SER A 7 2.61 -8.14 -4.51
N GLN A 8 3.39 -7.05 -4.41
CA GLN A 8 4.85 -7.16 -4.32
C GLN A 8 5.33 -7.46 -2.89
N PHE A 9 4.53 -7.11 -1.87
CA PHE A 9 4.89 -7.29 -0.46
C PHE A 9 4.41 -8.62 0.14
N LEU A 10 3.38 -9.25 -0.43
CA LEU A 10 2.78 -10.49 0.07
C LEU A 10 3.03 -11.70 -0.87
N ARG A 11 4.27 -11.90 -1.32
CA ARG A 11 4.63 -13.15 -2.02
C ARG A 11 4.67 -14.30 -1.00
N GLY A 12 3.54 -14.99 -0.86
CA GLY A 12 3.40 -16.20 -0.05
C GLY A 12 2.18 -16.22 0.87
N VAL A 13 1.38 -15.17 0.92
CA VAL A 13 0.07 -15.22 1.59
C VAL A 13 -0.96 -15.68 0.56
N ASP A 14 -1.55 -16.84 0.81
CA ASP A 14 -2.65 -17.39 0.03
C ASP A 14 -3.88 -16.48 0.23
N LEU A 15 -4.09 -15.54 -0.70
CA LEU A 15 -5.16 -14.54 -0.64
C LEU A 15 -6.52 -15.11 -1.09
N ASP A 16 -6.55 -16.37 -1.50
CA ASP A 16 -7.74 -17.08 -2.00
C ASP A 16 -8.70 -17.49 -0.86
N GLU A 17 -8.25 -17.44 0.40
CA GLU A 17 -9.09 -17.73 1.58
C GLU A 17 -9.89 -16.52 2.10
N TRP A 18 -9.55 -15.30 1.66
CA TRP A 18 -10.21 -14.07 2.10
C TRP A 18 -11.35 -13.61 1.17
N ASP A 19 -12.15 -14.56 0.66
CA ASP A 19 -13.45 -14.25 0.06
C ASP A 19 -14.46 -13.87 1.16
N VAL A 20 -14.31 -12.65 1.69
CA VAL A 20 -15.34 -12.02 2.52
C VAL A 20 -16.48 -11.63 1.57
N GLY A 21 -17.36 -12.61 1.34
CA GLY A 21 -18.50 -12.54 0.43
C GLY A 21 -19.43 -11.36 0.73
N TYR A 22 -19.19 -10.23 0.07
CA TYR A 22 -20.19 -9.21 -0.13
C TYR A 22 -21.09 -9.65 -1.28
N LYS A 23 -22.29 -10.14 -0.94
CA LYS A 23 -23.36 -10.44 -1.90
C LYS A 23 -23.67 -9.19 -2.73
N THR A 24 -23.19 -9.12 -3.96
CA THR A 24 -23.76 -8.22 -4.96
C THR A 24 -25.12 -8.81 -5.36
N LYS A 25 -26.18 -8.26 -4.78
CA LYS A 25 -27.55 -8.53 -5.23
C LYS A 25 -27.70 -8.03 -6.66
N ASP A 26 -27.90 -8.97 -7.57
CA ASP A 26 -28.69 -8.90 -8.81
C ASP A 26 -28.99 -7.47 -9.29
N ILE A 27 -28.07 -6.91 -10.08
CA ILE A 27 -28.35 -5.77 -10.95
C ILE A 27 -28.66 -6.34 -12.33
N ASN A 28 -29.92 -6.21 -12.71
CA ASN A 28 -30.61 -6.90 -13.80
C ASN A 28 -29.94 -6.73 -15.17
N ALA A 29 -30.09 -7.77 -16.01
CA ALA A 29 -29.56 -7.92 -17.37
C ALA A 29 -30.06 -6.87 -18.39
N GLU A 30 -30.89 -5.91 -18.00
CA GLU A 30 -31.34 -4.81 -18.86
C GLU A 30 -30.26 -3.71 -19.05
N ALA A 31 -29.31 -3.58 -18.11
CA ALA A 31 -28.17 -2.66 -18.25
C ALA A 31 -27.16 -3.08 -19.34
N ALA A 32 -27.27 -4.31 -19.87
CA ALA A 32 -26.33 -4.85 -20.86
C ALA A 32 -26.52 -4.29 -22.27
N ILE A 33 -27.72 -3.77 -22.61
CA ILE A 33 -28.02 -3.26 -23.96
C ILE A 33 -27.50 -1.82 -24.13
N GLU A 34 -27.58 -1.00 -23.08
CA GLU A 34 -27.02 0.37 -23.05
C GLU A 34 -25.47 0.37 -23.00
N ALA A 35 -24.86 -0.74 -22.60
CA ALA A 35 -23.41 -0.94 -22.57
C ALA A 35 -22.75 -1.15 -23.96
N SER A 36 -23.54 -1.22 -25.03
CA SER A 36 -23.03 -1.45 -26.40
C SER A 36 -22.66 -0.17 -27.15
N GLU A 37 -23.20 0.99 -26.78
CA GLU A 37 -22.95 2.26 -27.51
C GLU A 37 -21.99 3.21 -26.77
N GLY A 38 -21.72 2.98 -25.48
CA GLY A 38 -20.78 3.79 -24.68
C GLY A 38 -19.32 3.33 -24.68
N ARG A 39 -18.95 2.32 -25.47
CA ARG A 39 -17.62 1.65 -25.41
C ARG A 39 -16.54 2.24 -26.34
N ALA A 40 -16.84 3.31 -27.08
CA ALA A 40 -15.89 3.90 -28.03
C ALA A 40 -14.93 4.94 -27.43
N GLU A 41 -15.10 5.35 -26.17
CA GLU A 41 -14.19 6.28 -25.49
C GLU A 41 -13.71 5.71 -24.16
N LEU A 42 -13.14 4.50 -24.19
CA LEU A 42 -12.12 4.17 -23.19
C LEU A 42 -10.87 4.96 -23.56
N GLN A 43 -10.89 6.24 -23.16
CA GLN A 43 -9.76 7.15 -23.13
C GLN A 43 -8.54 6.34 -22.70
N ASN A 44 -7.61 6.19 -23.63
CA ASN A 44 -6.28 5.67 -23.39
C ASN A 44 -5.65 6.49 -22.26
N ARG A 45 -5.79 5.98 -21.02
CA ARG A 45 -5.18 6.55 -19.82
C ARG A 45 -3.68 6.29 -19.86
N ASN A 46 -3.00 6.89 -20.82
CA ASN A 46 -1.58 7.12 -20.72
C ASN A 46 -1.37 8.40 -19.89
N ASP A 47 -1.87 8.39 -18.65
CA ASP A 47 -1.59 9.42 -17.65
C ASP A 47 -0.16 9.19 -17.16
N ARG A 48 0.80 9.60 -17.98
CA ARG A 48 2.18 9.74 -17.54
C ARG A 48 2.20 10.99 -16.69
N LEU A 49 2.43 10.83 -15.39
CA LEU A 49 2.70 11.95 -14.49
C LEU A 49 3.79 12.81 -15.11
N SER A 50 3.66 14.14 -15.01
CA SER A 50 4.79 15.01 -15.28
C SER A 50 5.92 14.72 -14.29
N ASP A 51 7.16 15.02 -14.67
CA ASP A 51 8.32 14.77 -13.79
C ASP A 51 8.15 15.44 -12.41
N SER A 52 7.54 16.63 -12.37
CA SER A 52 7.25 17.34 -11.12
C SER A 52 6.22 16.62 -10.26
N GLU A 53 5.14 16.12 -10.86
CA GLU A 53 4.10 15.37 -10.14
C GLU A 53 4.65 14.04 -9.64
N PHE A 54 5.45 13.35 -10.47
CA PHE A 54 6.12 12.13 -10.07
C PHE A 54 7.03 12.34 -8.85
N VAL A 55 7.85 13.40 -8.87
CA VAL A 55 8.74 13.72 -7.74
C VAL A 55 7.93 14.05 -6.48
N GLN A 56 6.88 14.85 -6.60
CA GLN A 56 6.04 15.23 -5.46
C GLN A 56 5.35 14.00 -4.84
N THR A 57 4.66 13.19 -5.64
CA THR A 57 4.00 11.98 -5.16
C THR A 57 5.00 10.99 -4.58
N SER A 58 6.16 10.82 -5.22
CA SER A 58 7.21 9.94 -4.69
C SER A 58 7.71 10.41 -3.32
N LEU A 59 7.90 11.71 -3.13
CA LEU A 59 8.35 12.26 -1.84
C LEU A 59 7.29 12.05 -0.75
N GLU A 60 6.03 12.33 -1.05
CA GLU A 60 4.90 12.12 -0.13
C GLU A 60 4.77 10.65 0.28
N GLU A 61 4.86 9.74 -0.67
CA GLU A 61 4.82 8.30 -0.40
C GLU A 61 6.01 7.86 0.46
N ASN A 62 7.22 8.34 0.17
CA ASN A 62 8.39 8.02 0.98
C ASN A 62 8.26 8.54 2.41
N GLN A 63 7.78 9.77 2.62
CA GLN A 63 7.55 10.33 3.95
C GLN A 63 6.51 9.53 4.74
N PHE A 64 5.44 9.07 4.08
CA PHE A 64 4.44 8.20 4.69
C PHE A 64 5.08 6.89 5.19
N TRP A 65 5.88 6.23 4.34
CA TRP A 65 6.52 4.97 4.71
C TRP A 65 7.62 5.15 5.77
N LEU A 66 8.39 6.25 5.74
CA LEU A 66 9.40 6.55 6.76
C LEU A 66 8.77 6.69 8.15
N ARG A 67 7.61 7.34 8.26
CA ARG A 67 6.85 7.43 9.51
C ARG A 67 6.42 6.05 10.02
N ILE A 68 5.87 5.21 9.14
CA ILE A 68 5.51 3.83 9.48
C ILE A 68 6.74 3.05 9.97
N MET A 69 7.89 3.21 9.31
CA MET A 69 9.10 2.51 9.71
C MET A 69 9.64 2.96 11.07
N MET A 70 9.51 4.23 11.40
CA MET A 70 9.81 4.75 12.73
C MET A 70 8.93 4.07 13.81
N GLU A 71 7.62 4.00 13.58
CA GLU A 71 6.67 3.34 14.50
C GLU A 71 7.00 1.86 14.69
N HIS A 72 7.34 1.14 13.61
CA HIS A 72 7.80 -0.25 13.71
C HIS A 72 9.10 -0.40 14.52
N ALA A 73 10.07 0.49 14.34
CA ALA A 73 11.31 0.48 15.12
C ALA A 73 11.03 0.71 16.61
N MET A 74 10.14 1.65 16.94
CA MET A 74 9.66 1.88 18.30
C MET A 74 8.99 0.62 18.88
N PHE A 75 8.09 -0.02 18.13
CA PHE A 75 7.41 -1.25 18.59
C PHE A 75 8.39 -2.39 18.83
N LEU A 76 9.41 -2.56 17.98
CA LEU A 76 10.47 -3.56 18.20
C LEU A 76 11.26 -3.25 19.47
N ARG A 77 11.69 -2.01 19.66
CA ARG A 77 12.44 -1.58 20.85
C ARG A 77 11.67 -1.87 22.14
N LEU A 78 10.37 -1.61 22.15
CA LEU A 78 9.50 -1.83 23.31
C LEU A 78 9.07 -3.30 23.47
N GLY A 79 9.05 -4.07 22.38
CA GLY A 79 8.60 -5.46 22.36
C GLY A 79 9.69 -6.49 22.66
N PHE A 80 10.97 -6.11 22.59
CA PHE A 80 12.07 -7.02 22.90
C PHE A 80 12.19 -7.31 24.40
N PRO A 81 12.62 -8.53 24.78
CA PRO A 81 12.88 -8.85 26.17
C PRO A 81 14.11 -8.06 26.69
N PRO A 82 14.18 -7.78 28.01
CA PRO A 82 15.23 -6.91 28.57
C PRO A 82 16.67 -7.44 28.40
N ASP A 83 16.86 -8.72 28.13
CA ASP A 83 18.17 -9.34 27.89
C ASP A 83 18.66 -9.18 26.45
N ALA A 84 17.78 -8.85 25.50
CA ALA A 84 18.09 -8.63 24.08
C ALA A 84 18.69 -7.23 23.80
N GLN A 85 19.70 -6.83 24.58
CA GLN A 85 20.28 -5.48 24.57
C GLN A 85 20.76 -5.02 23.20
N GLU A 86 21.37 -5.92 22.40
CA GLU A 86 21.85 -5.56 21.07
C GLU A 86 20.71 -5.31 20.07
N LEU A 87 19.61 -6.05 20.17
CA LEU A 87 18.42 -5.83 19.33
C LEU A 87 17.70 -4.54 19.72
N ILE A 88 17.61 -4.24 21.02
CA ILE A 88 17.06 -2.99 21.54
C ILE A 88 17.86 -1.78 21.03
N LYS A 89 19.19 -1.84 21.09
CA LYS A 89 20.07 -0.78 20.56
C LYS A 89 19.90 -0.62 19.05
N GLN A 90 19.78 -1.71 18.30
CA GLN A 90 19.54 -1.65 16.86
C GLN A 90 18.19 -0.99 16.54
N ALA A 91 17.13 -1.38 17.24
CA ALA A 91 15.81 -0.78 17.07
C ALA A 91 15.83 0.73 17.39
N LEU A 92 16.52 1.16 18.45
CA LEU A 92 16.70 2.57 18.76
C LEU A 92 17.42 3.34 17.64
N ARG A 93 18.50 2.76 17.09
CA ARG A 93 19.22 3.38 15.96
C ARG A 93 18.34 3.55 14.72
N PHE A 94 17.43 2.60 14.47
CA PHE A 94 16.46 2.72 13.38
C PHE A 94 15.41 3.80 13.67
N GLU A 95 14.85 3.84 14.88
CA GLU A 95 13.92 4.88 15.33
C GLU A 95 14.51 6.29 15.11
N GLU A 96 15.74 6.53 15.58
CA GLU A 96 16.45 7.81 15.38
C GLU A 96 16.79 8.12 13.91
N ALA A 97 17.01 7.09 13.08
CA ALA A 97 17.35 7.27 11.68
C ALA A 97 16.13 7.63 10.82
N PHE A 98 14.95 7.16 11.20
CA PHE A 98 13.70 7.49 10.51
C PHE A 98 13.09 8.82 10.97
N GLU A 99 13.34 9.25 12.21
CA GLU A 99 12.88 10.56 12.70
C GLU A 99 13.61 11.75 12.04
N LYS A 100 14.87 11.56 11.61
CA LYS A 100 15.73 12.63 11.06
C LYS A 100 15.59 12.87 9.54
N GLN A 101 14.71 12.15 8.85
CA GLN A 101 14.50 12.24 7.40
C GLN A 101 13.27 13.07 7.06
#